data_AF-A0AAV3WD01-F1
#
_entry.id   AF-A0AAV3WD01-F1
#
_cell.length_a   1.000
_cell.length_b   1.000
_cell.length_c   1.000
_cell.angle_alpha   90.00
_cell.angle_beta   90.00
_cell.angle_gamma   90.00
#
_symmetry.space_group_name_H-M   'P 1'
#
loop_
_entity.id
_entity.type
_entity.pdbx_description
1 polymer ?
#
loop_
_entity_poly.entity_id
_entity_poly.type
_entity_poly.pdbx_seq_one_letter_code
_entity_poly.pdbx_strand_id
1 'polypeptide(L)' 'MSKLDFQIDQVGEDTALVIIRGDFTRFTSLDQAKKIRHELSEWQEKIGKPIMFIDKSLEIEKLNDQQLLELGLQRIKSK' A
#
# COMPACT_ATOMS: atom_id res chain seq x y z
N MET A 1 0.28 -8.10 22.90
CA MET A 1 0.97 -7.67 21.67
C MET A 1 0.02 -7.88 20.50
N SER A 2 -0.53 -6.81 19.94
CA SER A 2 -1.47 -6.86 18.82
C SER A 2 -0.71 -7.03 17.50
N LYS A 3 -0.87 -8.19 16.87
CA LYS A 3 -0.39 -8.50 15.52
C LYS A 3 -1.04 -7.51 14.54
N LEU A 4 -0.24 -6.69 13.86
CA LEU A 4 -0.71 -5.91 12.72
C LEU A 4 -0.80 -6.88 11.54
N ASP A 5 -2.03 -7.24 11.16
CA ASP A 5 -2.29 -8.05 9.97
C ASP A 5 -2.17 -7.15 8.75
N PHE A 6 -1.04 -7.23 8.06
CA PHE A 6 -0.85 -6.64 6.74
C PHE A 6 -1.11 -7.72 5.69
N GLN A 7 -2.05 -7.46 4.79
CA GLN A 7 -2.18 -8.24 3.55
C GLN A 7 -1.29 -7.59 2.50
N ILE A 8 -0.39 -8.39 1.91
CA ILE A 8 0.52 -7.98 0.85
C ILE A 8 0.10 -8.76 -0.40
N ASP A 9 -0.48 -8.07 -1.36
CA ASP A 9 -0.83 -8.63 -2.67
C ASP A 9 0.28 -8.25 -3.67
N GLN A 10 1.04 -9.25 -4.14
CA GLN A 10 1.96 -9.09 -5.27
C GLN A 10 1.37 -9.80 -6.49
N VAL A 11 1.11 -9.04 -7.58
CA VAL A 11 0.25 -9.52 -8.69
C VAL A 11 1.07 -10.04 -9.90
N GLY A 12 2.42 -9.97 -9.88
CA GLY A 12 3.30 -10.58 -10.90
C GLY A 12 4.71 -9.97 -10.96
N GLU A 13 5.60 -10.52 -11.80
CA GLU A 13 6.98 -9.99 -11.97
C GLU A 13 7.00 -8.54 -12.51
N ASP A 14 5.96 -8.17 -13.28
CA ASP A 14 5.75 -6.82 -13.82
C ASP A 14 5.03 -5.86 -12.86
N THR A 15 4.96 -6.20 -11.56
CA THR A 15 4.30 -5.33 -10.57
C THR A 15 4.95 -3.94 -10.59
N ALA A 16 4.17 -2.90 -10.94
CA ALA A 16 4.62 -1.52 -11.02
C ALA A 16 4.58 -0.81 -9.65
N LEU A 17 3.75 -1.30 -8.74
CA LEU A 17 3.49 -0.71 -7.43
C LEU A 17 3.05 -1.81 -6.45
N VAL A 18 3.58 -1.80 -5.24
CA VAL A 18 3.08 -2.65 -4.15
C VAL A 18 2.12 -1.85 -3.30
N ILE A 19 0.91 -2.39 -3.07
CA ILE A 19 -0.09 -1.79 -2.20
C ILE A 19 -0.10 -2.57 -0.89
N ILE A 20 0.10 -1.88 0.22
CA ILE A 20 -0.06 -2.44 1.56
C ILE A 20 -1.31 -1.84 2.19
N ARG A 21 -2.24 -2.71 2.55
CA ARG A 21 -3.46 -2.34 3.26
C ARG A 21 -3.23 -2.45 4.76
N GLY A 22 -3.56 -1.40 5.50
CA GLY A 22 -3.45 -1.40 6.96
C GLY A 22 -4.62 -0.69 7.63
N ASP A 23 -4.80 -0.94 8.91
CA ASP A 23 -5.85 -0.31 9.72
C ASP A 23 -5.29 0.94 10.39
N PHE A 24 -5.67 2.13 9.92
CA PHE A 24 -5.09 3.36 10.44
C PHE A 24 -5.55 3.65 11.87
N THR A 25 -6.63 3.01 12.34
CA THR A 25 -7.07 3.17 13.73
C THR A 25 -6.18 2.41 14.72
N ARG A 26 -5.25 1.57 14.24
CA ARG A 26 -4.34 0.78 15.09
C ARG A 26 -3.03 1.48 15.42
N PHE A 27 -2.75 2.66 14.84
CA PHE A 27 -1.62 3.47 15.25
C PHE A 27 -1.92 4.13 16.60
N THR A 28 -1.33 3.62 17.68
CA THR A 28 -1.54 4.14 19.03
C THR A 28 -0.65 5.36 19.34
N SER A 29 0.31 5.68 18.47
CA SER A 29 1.17 6.86 18.59
C SER A 29 1.81 7.27 17.26
N LEU A 30 2.27 8.53 17.19
CA LEU A 30 3.05 9.04 16.06
C LEU A 30 4.35 8.26 15.85
N ASP A 31 5.01 7.83 16.94
CA ASP A 31 6.27 7.08 16.85
C ASP A 31 6.05 5.71 16.21
N GLN A 32 4.91 5.06 16.48
CA GLN A 32 4.55 3.82 15.81
C GLN A 32 4.34 4.03 14.31
N ALA A 33 3.67 5.12 13.92
CA ALA A 33 3.48 5.48 12.52
C ALA A 33 4.82 5.77 11.82
N LYS A 34 5.74 6.49 12.48
CA LYS A 34 7.10 6.74 11.96
C LYS A 34 7.89 5.45 11.77
N LYS A 35 7.82 4.53 12.75
CA LYS A 35 8.50 3.24 12.65
C LYS A 35 8.01 2.44 11.45
N ILE A 36 6.70 2.35 11.27
CA ILE A 36 6.11 1.67 10.11
C ILE A 36 6.51 2.36 8.81
N ARG A 37 6.50 3.70 8.75
CA ARG A 37 6.98 4.43 7.58
C ARG A 37 8.44 4.13 7.25
N HIS A 38 9.30 4.02 8.26
CA HIS A 38 10.71 3.68 8.08
C HIS A 38 10.87 2.26 7.54
N GLU A 39 10.21 1.27 8.16
CA GLU A 39 10.21 -0.12 7.68
C GLU A 39 9.74 -0.18 6.21
N LEU A 40 8.65 0.50 5.86
CA LEU A 40 8.15 0.58 4.48
C LEU A 40 9.18 1.17 3.50
N SER A 41 9.97 2.16 3.94
CA SER A 41 11.05 2.73 3.11
C SER A 41 12.17 1.73 2.86
N GLU A 42 12.58 0.98 3.89
CA GLU A 42 13.58 -0.08 3.75
C GLU A 42 13.10 -1.19 2.81
N TRP A 43 11.81 -1.57 2.92
CA TRP A 43 11.21 -2.53 2.00
C TRP A 43 11.19 -2.01 0.56
N GLN A 44 10.80 -0.75 0.35
CA GLN A 44 10.78 -0.12 -0.97
C GLN A 44 12.17 -0.14 -1.63
N GLU A 45 13.23 0.17 -0.88
CA GLU A 45 14.61 0.11 -1.36
C GLU A 45 15.01 -1.33 -1.72
N LYS A 46 14.65 -2.31 -0.90
CA LYS A 46 14.99 -3.72 -1.10
C LYS A 46 14.30 -4.33 -2.32
N ILE A 47 13.02 -4.00 -2.55
CA ILE A 47 12.24 -4.58 -3.66
C ILE A 47 12.39 -3.79 -4.96
N GLY A 48 12.91 -2.56 -4.91
CA GLY A 48 13.08 -1.71 -6.10
C GLY A 48 11.76 -1.30 -6.75
N LYS A 49 10.65 -1.38 -6.01
CA LYS A 49 9.30 -1.02 -6.45
C LYS A 49 8.70 -0.01 -5.47
N PRO A 50 8.00 1.04 -5.94
CA PRO A 50 7.28 1.95 -5.06
C PRO A 50 6.30 1.19 -4.16
N ILE A 51 6.10 1.66 -2.93
CA ILE A 51 5.11 1.13 -1.99
C ILE A 51 4.11 2.22 -1.65
N MET A 52 2.82 1.90 -1.79
CA MET A 52 1.71 2.73 -1.33
C MET A 52 1.03 2.06 -0.14
N PHE A 53 0.86 2.82 0.94
CA PHE A 53 0.11 2.38 2.12
C PHE A 53 -1.27 3.02 2.11
N ILE A 54 -2.32 2.20 2.17
CA ILE A 54 -3.72 2.65 2.18
C ILE A 54 -4.47 2.06 3.35
N ASP A 55 -5.54 2.73 3.75
CA ASP A 55 -6.44 2.14 4.74
C ASP A 55 -7.13 0.91 4.14
N LYS A 56 -7.30 -0.14 4.95
CA LYS A 56 -7.98 -1.38 4.58
C LYS A 56 -9.42 -1.18 4.10
N SER A 57 -10.08 -0.08 4.47
CA SER A 57 -11.43 0.25 4.01
C SER A 57 -11.45 0.72 2.56
N LEU A 58 -10.30 1.06 1.97
CA LEU A 58 -10.19 1.48 0.58
C LEU A 58 -9.93 0.27 -0.31
N GLU A 59 -10.94 -0.09 -1.10
CA GLU A 59 -10.84 -1.14 -2.11
C GLU A 59 -10.45 -0.54 -3.47
N ILE A 60 -9.14 -0.51 -3.77
CA ILE A 60 -8.59 0.04 -5.03
C ILE A 60 -9.23 -0.60 -6.27
N GLU A 61 -9.62 -1.87 -6.18
CA GLU A 61 -10.27 -2.62 -7.24
C GLU A 61 -11.63 -2.01 -7.64
N LYS A 62 -12.33 -1.39 -6.69
CA LYS A 62 -13.63 -0.77 -6.87
C LYS A 62 -13.54 0.69 -7.33
N LEU A 63 -12.34 1.29 -7.34
CA LEU A 63 -12.15 2.65 -7.80
C LEU A 63 -12.30 2.74 -9.32
N ASN A 64 -13.00 3.78 -9.77
CA ASN A 64 -13.07 4.12 -11.17
C ASN A 64 -11.79 4.82 -11.65
N ASP A 65 -11.63 4.97 -12.96
CA ASP A 65 -10.40 5.50 -13.55
C ASP A 65 -10.10 6.95 -13.11
N GLN A 66 -11.12 7.78 -12.86
CA GLN A 66 -10.94 9.15 -12.36
C GLN A 66 -10.43 9.16 -10.91
N GLN A 67 -10.99 8.33 -10.04
CA GLN A 67 -10.56 8.20 -8.65
C GLN A 67 -9.14 7.61 -8.55
N LEU A 68 -8.79 6.67 -9.44
CA LEU A 68 -7.42 6.17 -9.54
C LEU A 68 -6.46 7.29 -9.95
N LEU A 69 -6.85 8.13 -10.91
CA LEU A 69 -6.05 9.26 -11.36
C LEU A 69 -5.77 10.27 -10.23
N GLU A 70 -6.76 10.55 -9.39
CA GLU A 70 -6.60 11.40 -8.19
C GLU A 70 -5.58 10.83 -7.19
N LEU A 71 -5.38 9.51 -7.19
CA LEU A 71 -4.36 8.82 -6.41
C LEU A 71 -3.01 8.69 -7.15
N GLY A 72 -2.89 9.26 -8.36
CA GLY A 72 -1.71 9.10 -9.22
C GLY A 72 -1.57 7.70 -9.82
N LEU A 73 -2.65 6.93 -9.84
CA LEU A 73 -2.70 5.55 -10.34
C LEU A 73 -3.40 5.48 -11.68
N GLN A 74 -3.01 4.49 -12.49
CA GLN A 74 -3.68 4.16 -13.74
C GLN A 74 -3.85 2.64 -13.82
N ARG A 75 -5.07 2.18 -14.14
CA ARG A 75 -5.34 0.75 -14.35
C ARG A 75 -4.64 0.29 -15.63
N ILE A 76 -3.77 -0.70 -15.51
CA ILE A 76 -3.13 -1.35 -16.65
C ILE A 76 -4.15 -2.34 -17.22
N LYS A 77 -4.76 -2.00 -18.36
CA LYS A 77 -5.62 -2.95 -19.08
C LYS A 77 -4.70 -3.97 -19.74
N SER A 78 -4.77 -5.23 -19.30
CA SER A 78 -4.17 -6.33 -20.05
C SER A 78 -4.75 -6.32 -21.46
N LYS A 79 -3.87 -6.36 -22.47
CA LYS A 79 -4.28 -6.60 -23.86
C LYS A 79 -4.84 -8.00 -24.00
#